data_AF-A0A512UIR7-F1
#
_entry.id   AF-A0A512UIR7-F1
#
_cell.length_a   1.000
_cell.length_b   1.000
_cell.length_c   1.000
_cell.angle_alpha   90.00
_cell.angle_beta   90.00
_cell.angle_gamma   90.00
#
_symmetry.space_group_name_H-M   'P 1'
#
loop_
_entity.id
_entity.type
_entity.pdbx_description
1 polymer ?
#
loop_
_entity_poly.entity_id
_entity_poly.type
_entity_poly.pdbx_seq_one_letter_code
_entity_poly.pdbx_strand_id
1 'polypeptide(L)'
;MLDKISTQPIREPINTIVTDWTQNPFARGSYAAVHVGDDPSDAIIHLSGEFETCGMGSGSSIRFAGEHTIDDGAGCVHGAYNSGERAADWILHHLKSAGL
;
A
#
# COMPACT_ATOMS: atom_id res chain seq x y z
N MET A 1 -8.22 -18.00 26.54
CA MET A 1 -9.45 -17.61 25.81
C MET A 1 -9.99 -18.80 25.03
N LEU A 2 -9.14 -19.52 24.30
CA LEU A 2 -9.53 -20.74 23.59
C LEU A 2 -10.12 -21.81 24.54
N ASP A 3 -9.57 -21.99 25.74
CA ASP A 3 -10.11 -22.95 26.73
C ASP A 3 -11.53 -22.62 27.21
N LYS A 4 -11.96 -21.36 27.06
CA LYS A 4 -13.31 -20.91 27.45
C LYS A 4 -14.36 -21.21 26.37
N ILE A 5 -13.93 -21.47 25.14
CA ILE A 5 -14.82 -21.72 24.00
C ILE A 5 -14.69 -23.15 23.44
N SER A 6 -13.65 -23.88 23.84
CA SER A 6 -13.44 -25.25 23.37
C SER A 6 -14.39 -26.22 24.05
N THR A 7 -15.00 -27.10 23.26
CA THR A 7 -15.82 -28.23 23.73
C THR A 7 -14.99 -29.51 23.91
N GLN A 8 -13.69 -29.45 23.59
CA GLN A 8 -12.74 -30.57 23.71
C GLN A 8 -11.42 -30.12 24.35
N PRO A 9 -10.60 -31.05 24.87
CA PRO A 9 -9.28 -30.72 25.40
C PRO A 9 -8.40 -30.05 24.33
N ILE A 10 -7.84 -28.89 24.65
CA ILE A 10 -6.87 -28.21 23.77
C ILE A 10 -5.50 -28.83 23.99
N ARG A 11 -4.81 -29.07 22.89
CA ARG A 11 -3.42 -29.56 22.85
C ARG A 11 -2.49 -28.42 22.50
N GLU A 12 -1.27 -28.47 23.02
CA GLU A 12 -0.25 -27.46 22.75
C GLU A 12 0.09 -27.39 21.25
N PRO A 13 0.32 -26.18 20.69
CA PRO A 13 0.68 -26.02 19.30
C PRO A 13 2.06 -26.62 19.02
N ILE A 14 2.20 -27.29 17.87
CA ILE A 14 3.48 -27.88 17.42
C ILE A 14 4.49 -26.77 17.05
N ASN A 15 3.99 -25.66 16.49
CA ASN A 15 4.79 -24.51 16.12
C ASN A 15 3.93 -23.25 16.19
N THR A 16 4.51 -22.14 16.64
CA THR A 16 3.85 -20.84 16.70
C THR A 16 4.73 -19.80 16.03
N ILE A 17 4.17 -19.09 15.05
CA ILE A 17 4.83 -17.98 14.37
C ILE A 17 4.00 -16.73 14.63
N VAL A 18 4.67 -15.67 15.07
CA VAL A 18 4.06 -14.37 15.35
C VAL A 18 4.74 -13.34 14.46
N THR A 19 3.95 -12.46 13.87
CA THR A 19 4.46 -11.34 13.06
C THR A 19 4.55 -10.09 13.92
N ASP A 20 5.55 -9.26 13.64
CA ASP A 20 5.69 -7.93 14.22
C ASP A 20 5.88 -6.90 13.10
N TRP A 21 4.77 -6.55 12.45
CA TRP A 21 4.76 -5.66 11.30
C TRP A 21 5.27 -4.26 11.63
N THR A 22 4.92 -3.75 12.81
CA THR A 22 5.30 -2.41 13.25
C THR A 22 6.80 -2.31 13.55
N GLN A 23 7.41 -3.36 14.12
CA GLN A 23 8.86 -3.37 14.38
C GLN A 23 9.70 -3.82 13.18
N ASN A 24 9.10 -4.40 12.14
CA ASN A 24 9.82 -4.77 10.93
C ASN A 24 10.38 -3.50 10.24
N PRO A 25 11.71 -3.37 10.05
CA PRO A 25 12.33 -2.15 9.54
C PRO A 25 11.98 -1.83 8.08
N PHE A 26 11.51 -2.82 7.31
CA PHE A 26 11.13 -2.69 5.91
C PHE A 26 9.64 -2.41 5.70
N ALA A 27 8.79 -2.73 6.68
CA ALA A 27 7.34 -2.51 6.59
C ALA A 27 6.86 -1.35 7.48
N ARG A 28 7.36 -1.27 8.72
CA ARG A 28 7.02 -0.23 9.72
C ARG A 28 5.52 -0.11 10.03
N GLY A 29 4.75 -1.14 9.71
CA GLY A 29 3.29 -1.16 9.77
C GLY A 29 2.73 -2.27 8.89
N SER A 30 1.41 -2.47 8.93
CA SER A 30 0.74 -3.48 8.10
C SER A 30 0.33 -2.94 6.73
N TYR A 31 -0.35 -1.80 6.72
CA TYR A 31 -0.88 -1.10 5.54
C TYR A 31 -1.28 0.33 5.93
N ALA A 32 -1.42 1.21 4.93
CA ALA A 32 -1.89 2.57 5.14
C ALA A 32 -3.37 2.62 5.54
N ALA A 33 -3.71 3.55 6.42
CA ALA A 33 -5.06 3.89 6.79
C ALA A 33 -5.11 5.38 7.11
N VAL A 34 -6.27 6.00 6.90
CA VAL A 34 -6.50 7.40 7.24
C VAL A 34 -7.05 7.54 8.66
N HIS A 35 -6.72 8.65 9.32
CA HIS A 35 -7.28 8.92 10.64
C HIS A 35 -8.76 9.27 10.54
N VAL A 36 -9.48 9.08 11.65
CA VAL A 36 -10.90 9.44 11.75
C VAL A 36 -11.04 10.95 11.53
N GLY A 37 -11.81 11.33 10.52
CA GLY A 37 -12.06 12.72 10.16
C GLY A 37 -11.21 13.25 9.01
N ASP A 38 -10.20 12.51 8.56
CA ASP A 38 -9.44 12.86 7.35
C ASP A 38 -10.21 12.46 6.08
N ASP A 39 -9.92 13.16 4.98
CA ASP A 39 -10.39 12.77 3.65
C ASP A 39 -9.43 11.70 3.06
N PRO A 40 -9.91 10.49 2.73
CA PRO A 40 -9.09 9.48 2.06
C PRO A 40 -8.44 9.96 0.77
N SER A 41 -9.11 10.84 0.02
CA SER A 41 -8.61 11.33 -1.26
C SER A 41 -7.36 12.22 -1.08
N ASP A 42 -7.26 12.97 0.02
CA ASP A 42 -6.07 13.79 0.32
C ASP A 42 -4.82 12.91 0.44
N ALA A 43 -4.92 11.76 1.12
CA ALA A 43 -3.80 10.83 1.23
C ALA A 43 -3.33 10.35 -0.16
N ILE A 44 -4.25 9.97 -1.04
CA ILE A 44 -3.92 9.48 -2.39
C ILE A 44 -3.37 10.59 -3.29
N ILE A 45 -3.96 11.78 -3.22
CA ILE A 45 -3.51 12.96 -3.97
C ILE A 45 -2.05 13.27 -3.61
N HIS A 46 -1.69 13.20 -2.34
CA HIS A 46 -0.33 13.46 -1.88
C HIS A 46 0.63 12.31 -2.18
N LEU A 47 0.23 11.06 -1.93
CA LEU A 47 1.12 9.89 -1.98
C LEU A 47 1.30 9.31 -3.39
N SER A 48 0.34 9.53 -4.30
CA SER A 48 0.53 9.18 -5.72
C SER A 48 1.64 10.01 -6.38
N GLY A 49 1.85 11.24 -5.90
CA GLY A 49 2.88 12.16 -6.39
C GLY A 49 2.62 12.77 -7.77
N GLU A 50 1.45 12.51 -8.38
CA GLU A 50 1.15 12.84 -9.77
C GLU A 50 0.50 14.21 -9.97
N PHE A 51 -0.01 14.82 -8.90
CA PHE A 51 -0.75 16.07 -8.96
C PHE A 51 0.20 17.28 -8.99
N GLU A 52 -0.09 18.27 -9.83
CA GLU A 52 0.76 19.47 -9.98
C GLU A 52 0.77 20.35 -8.74
N THR A 53 -0.35 20.41 -8.01
CA THR A 53 -0.50 21.25 -6.81
C THR A 53 0.09 20.63 -5.55
N CYS A 54 0.42 19.33 -5.59
CA CYS A 54 0.84 18.54 -4.44
C CYS A 54 1.52 17.25 -4.91
N GLY A 55 2.76 17.04 -4.49
CA GLY A 55 3.60 15.96 -4.97
C GLY A 55 4.71 16.46 -5.90
N MET A 56 5.12 15.64 -6.86
CA MET A 56 6.19 15.98 -7.80
C MET A 56 5.67 16.51 -9.14
N GLY A 57 4.37 16.46 -9.36
CA GLY A 57 3.73 16.85 -10.61
C GLY A 57 3.84 15.78 -11.71
N SER A 58 2.99 15.91 -12.73
CA SER A 58 2.86 14.95 -13.81
C SER A 58 4.08 14.92 -14.74
N GLY A 59 4.87 16.01 -14.76
CA GLY A 59 6.13 16.13 -15.51
C GLY A 59 7.35 15.48 -14.83
N SER A 60 7.22 15.00 -13.58
CA SER A 60 8.32 14.33 -12.88
C SER A 60 8.67 12.99 -13.51
N SER A 61 9.97 12.67 -13.56
CA SER A 61 10.48 11.35 -13.93
C SER A 61 10.45 10.34 -12.78
N ILE A 62 10.20 10.78 -11.54
CA ILE A 62 10.03 9.91 -10.37
C ILE A 62 8.56 9.51 -10.25
N ARG A 63 8.31 8.22 -10.00
CA ARG A 63 6.99 7.62 -9.87
C ARG A 63 6.85 6.88 -8.54
N PHE A 64 5.66 6.95 -7.94
CA PHE A 64 5.32 6.24 -6.71
C PHE A 64 4.24 5.19 -6.98
N ALA A 65 4.53 3.95 -6.58
CA ALA A 65 3.62 2.80 -6.65
C ALA A 65 3.62 2.08 -5.30
N GLY A 66 2.51 1.44 -4.97
CA GLY A 66 2.28 0.75 -3.71
C GLY A 66 0.82 0.83 -3.28
N GLU A 67 0.46 0.05 -2.26
CA GLU A 67 -0.92 0.04 -1.73
C GLU A 67 -1.40 1.42 -1.26
N HIS A 68 -0.48 2.26 -0.80
CA HIS A 68 -0.75 3.59 -0.25
C HIS A 68 -0.83 4.70 -1.32
N THR A 69 -0.73 4.36 -2.61
CA THR A 69 -0.70 5.35 -3.71
C THR A 69 -1.90 5.24 -4.65
N ILE A 70 -2.92 4.46 -4.28
CA ILE A 70 -4.11 4.21 -5.08
C ILE A 70 -5.37 4.28 -4.21
N ASP A 71 -6.44 4.82 -4.77
CA ASP A 71 -7.73 4.93 -4.09
C ASP A 71 -8.45 3.56 -4.06
N ASP A 72 -8.81 3.04 -5.22
CA ASP A 72 -9.44 1.72 -5.32
C ASP A 72 -8.43 0.60 -4.99
N GLY A 73 -8.70 -0.12 -3.91
CA GLY A 73 -7.82 -1.17 -3.40
C GLY A 73 -6.71 -0.69 -2.47
N ALA A 74 -6.81 0.51 -1.89
CA ALA A 74 -5.91 0.95 -0.82
C ALA A 74 -5.79 -0.11 0.29
N GLY A 75 -4.58 -0.35 0.80
CA GLY A 75 -4.31 -1.41 1.78
C GLY A 75 -4.41 -2.84 1.25
N CYS A 76 -4.73 -3.05 -0.03
CA CYS A 76 -4.93 -4.36 -0.63
C CYS A 76 -3.85 -4.73 -1.66
N VAL A 77 -3.64 -6.03 -1.85
CA VAL A 77 -2.68 -6.56 -2.83
C VAL A 77 -3.04 -6.17 -4.27
N HIS A 78 -4.33 -6.19 -4.63
CA HIS A 78 -4.75 -5.82 -5.99
C HIS A 78 -4.55 -4.33 -6.26
N GLY A 79 -4.74 -3.46 -5.26
CA GLY A 79 -4.43 -2.03 -5.38
C GLY A 79 -2.94 -1.81 -5.59
N ALA A 80 -2.09 -2.48 -4.82
CA ALA A 80 -0.64 -2.42 -5.01
C ALA A 80 -0.23 -2.86 -6.43
N TYR A 81 -0.82 -3.95 -6.95
CA TYR A 81 -0.59 -4.40 -8.32
C TYR A 81 -1.01 -3.36 -9.35
N ASN A 82 -2.26 -2.86 -9.27
CA ASN A 82 -2.81 -1.87 -10.20
C ASN A 82 -2.00 -0.56 -10.17
N SER A 83 -1.51 -0.14 -9.00
CA SER A 83 -0.64 1.03 -8.87
C SER A 83 0.71 0.85 -9.58
N GLY A 84 1.21 -0.39 -9.62
CA GLY A 84 2.41 -0.77 -10.36
C GLY A 84 2.19 -0.71 -11.86
N GLU A 85 1.05 -1.22 -12.36
CA GLU A 85 0.67 -1.09 -13.77
C GLU A 85 0.54 0.38 -14.18
N ARG A 86 -0.14 1.21 -13.37
CA ARG A 86 -0.27 2.67 -13.58
C ARG A 86 1.10 3.33 -13.75
N ALA A 87 2.04 3.07 -12.85
CA ALA A 87 3.38 3.65 -12.92
C ALA A 87 4.18 3.14 -14.14
N ALA A 88 4.07 1.85 -14.46
CA ALA A 88 4.72 1.24 -15.62
C ALA A 88 4.22 1.83 -16.94
N ASP A 89 2.89 1.98 -17.09
CA ASP A 89 2.28 2.58 -18.27
C ASP A 89 2.73 4.02 -18.49
N TRP A 90 2.82 4.80 -17.40
CA TRP A 90 3.36 6.15 -17.49
C TRP A 90 4.81 6.15 -18.00
N ILE A 91 5.67 5.29 -17.44
CA ILE A 91 7.08 5.20 -17.85
C ILE A 91 7.20 4.83 -19.33
N LEU A 92 6.45 3.82 -19.78
CA LEU A 92 6.46 3.39 -21.18
C LEU A 92 5.99 4.51 -22.11
N HIS A 93 4.96 5.26 -21.73
CA HIS A 93 4.50 6.40 -22.51
C HIS A 93 5.54 7.53 -22.55
N HIS A 94 6.15 7.85 -21.40
CA HIS A 94 7.18 8.87 -21.30
C HIS A 94 8.38 8.55 -22.18
N LEU A 95 8.90 7.32 -22.13
CA LEU A 95 10.03 6.87 -22.96
C LEU A 95 9.70 6.99 -24.46
N LYS A 96 8.52 6.51 -24.88
CA LYS A 96 8.06 6.65 -26.28
C LYS A 96 7.99 8.11 -26.71
N SER A 97 7.47 8.99 -25.85
CA SER A 97 7.39 10.44 -26.14
C SER A 97 8.75 11.12 -26.20
N ALA A 98 9.74 10.60 -25.47
CA ALA A 98 11.12 11.05 -25.49
C ALA A 98 11.95 10.48 -26.66
N GLY A 99 11.36 9.61 -27.49
CA GLY A 99 12.03 8.97 -28.62
C GLY A 99 13.00 7.85 -28.22
N LEU A 100 12.80 7.26 -27.04
CA LEU A 100 13.54 6.11 -26.51
C LEU A 100 12.74 4.81 -26.67
#